data_AF-A0A918GUJ3-F1
#
_entry.id   AF-A0A918GUJ3-F1
#
_cell.length_a   1.000
_cell.length_b   1.000
_cell.length_c   1.000
_cell.angle_alpha   90.00
_cell.angle_beta   90.00
_cell.angle_gamma   90.00
#
_symmetry.space_group_name_H-M   'P 1'
#
loop_
_entity.id
_entity.type
_entity.pdbx_description
1 polymer ?
#
loop_
_entity_poly.entity_id
_entity_poly.type
_entity_poly.pdbx_seq_one_letter_code
_entity_poly.pdbx_strand_id
1 'polypeptide(L)'
;MPQLLSHTGEPGQDLSGFTGTHFIYTYANGWRYEWYARNERACDYRVRHGRVGGRWVRRQETAVVKYGDGQYKADWHEPTGTCVNLMFDVPRRLLHGTVLFPQWIAGDVGHPEKTMRCQNEFVDDVHRFRDEGPAYPYVTVPESARITYLEQVRPGRRRGRRRGSGPTSRRLHRA
;
A
#
# COMPACT_ATOMS: atom_id res chain seq x y z
N MET A 1 27.78 -9.06 36.59
CA MET A 1 27.02 -7.94 36.00
C MET A 1 27.48 -7.78 34.55
N PRO A 2 26.77 -8.33 33.56
CA PRO A 2 27.14 -8.10 32.17
C PRO A 2 26.68 -6.69 31.78
N GLN A 3 27.61 -5.91 31.21
CA GLN A 3 27.35 -4.56 30.70
C GLN A 3 26.41 -4.63 29.50
N LEU A 4 25.31 -3.87 29.58
CA LEU A 4 24.35 -3.69 28.51
C LEU A 4 25.06 -2.94 27.35
N LEU A 5 25.26 -3.61 26.21
CA LEU A 5 25.71 -2.95 24.99
C LEU A 5 24.64 -1.91 24.59
N SER A 6 25.02 -0.63 24.64
CA SER A 6 24.25 0.46 24.05
C SER A 6 23.92 0.14 22.59
N HIS A 7 22.69 0.36 22.14
CA HIS A 7 22.25 0.18 20.75
C HIS A 7 22.89 1.22 19.81
N THR A 8 24.20 1.18 19.63
CA THR A 8 24.97 2.11 18.82
C THR A 8 25.01 1.64 17.37
N GLY A 9 23.94 1.89 16.62
CA GLY A 9 23.92 1.66 15.17
C GLY A 9 22.54 1.69 14.52
N GLU A 10 21.47 1.49 15.30
CA GLU A 10 20.12 1.53 14.74
C GLU A 10 19.62 2.97 14.60
N PRO A 11 19.00 3.32 13.46
CA PRO A 11 18.39 4.64 13.30
C PRO A 11 17.22 4.82 14.27
N GLY A 12 17.05 6.03 14.77
CA GLY A 12 15.89 6.38 15.58
C GLY A 12 14.58 6.10 14.84
N GLN A 13 13.58 5.55 15.52
CA GLN A 13 12.32 5.10 14.93
C GLN A 13 11.24 6.20 14.84
N ASP A 14 11.65 7.45 14.60
CA ASP A 14 10.70 8.52 14.29
C ASP A 14 10.15 8.34 12.86
N LEU A 15 8.86 8.01 12.78
CA LEU A 15 8.12 7.80 11.54
C LEU A 15 7.36 9.04 11.07
N SER A 16 7.55 10.21 11.69
CA SER A 16 6.87 11.47 11.34
C SER A 16 7.10 11.91 9.89
N GLY A 17 8.28 11.59 9.31
CA GLY A 17 8.60 11.83 7.91
C GLY A 17 7.93 10.88 6.91
N PHE A 18 7.23 9.86 7.38
CA PHE A 18 6.59 8.84 6.55
C PHE A 18 5.08 8.77 6.77
N THR A 19 4.63 8.81 8.01
CA THR A 19 3.21 8.76 8.36
C THR A 19 2.43 9.95 7.80
N GLY A 20 1.20 9.69 7.36
CA GLY A 20 0.38 10.65 6.63
C GLY A 20 0.77 10.80 5.16
N THR A 21 1.76 10.07 4.65
CA THR A 21 2.21 10.21 3.25
C THR A 21 1.42 9.31 2.31
N HIS A 22 0.97 9.92 1.21
CA HIS A 22 0.28 9.30 0.10
C HIS A 22 1.24 9.15 -1.09
N PHE A 23 1.39 7.91 -1.55
CA PHE A 23 2.29 7.51 -2.62
C PHE A 23 1.49 6.98 -3.81
N ILE A 24 1.91 7.37 -5.02
CA ILE A 24 1.58 6.63 -6.25
C ILE A 24 2.92 6.26 -6.89
N TYR A 25 3.06 5.00 -7.25
CA TYR A 25 4.28 4.46 -7.84
C TYR A 25 3.96 3.48 -8.96
N THR A 26 4.92 3.35 -9.88
CA THR A 26 4.85 2.43 -11.01
C THR A 26 6.05 1.50 -10.95
N TYR A 27 5.79 0.20 -10.84
CA TYR A 27 6.81 -0.86 -10.89
C TYR A 27 7.44 -0.95 -12.28
N ALA A 28 8.63 -1.54 -12.37
CA ALA A 28 9.35 -1.75 -13.63
C ALA A 28 8.55 -2.60 -14.62
N ASN A 29 7.76 -3.56 -14.12
CA ASN A 29 6.80 -4.35 -14.91
C ASN A 29 5.51 -3.58 -15.32
N GLY A 30 5.44 -2.27 -15.08
CA GLY A 30 4.32 -1.41 -15.49
C GLY A 30 3.10 -1.43 -14.56
N TRP A 31 3.13 -2.18 -13.46
CA TRP A 31 2.04 -2.17 -12.49
C TRP A 31 2.01 -0.85 -11.72
N ARG A 32 0.81 -0.30 -11.53
CA ARG A 32 0.62 0.99 -10.88
C ARG A 32 -0.17 0.83 -9.60
N TYR A 33 0.42 1.29 -8.50
CA TYR A 33 -0.12 1.14 -7.16
C TYR A 33 -0.24 2.50 -6.49
N GLU A 34 -1.17 2.58 -5.55
CA GLU A 34 -1.41 3.70 -4.66
C GLU A 34 -1.37 3.18 -3.24
N TRP A 35 -0.62 3.85 -2.36
CA TRP A 35 -0.41 3.41 -0.99
C TRP A 35 -0.37 4.62 -0.05
N TYR A 36 -0.97 4.48 1.13
CA TYR A 36 -1.09 5.55 2.11
C TYR A 36 -0.66 5.06 3.48
N ALA A 37 0.39 5.69 4.04
CA ALA A 37 0.84 5.47 5.42
C ALA A 37 -0.16 6.11 6.38
N ARG A 38 -1.24 5.41 6.73
CA ARG A 38 -2.31 5.98 7.57
C ARG A 38 -1.79 6.41 8.94
N ASN A 39 -1.00 5.55 9.56
CA ASN A 39 -0.29 5.78 10.82
C ASN A 39 0.85 4.75 10.92
N GLU A 40 1.49 4.66 12.09
CA GLU A 40 2.65 3.79 12.36
C GLU A 40 2.35 2.29 12.24
N ARG A 41 1.07 1.90 12.27
CA ARG A 41 0.64 0.49 12.35
C ARG A 41 -0.36 0.07 11.27
N ALA A 42 -0.72 0.98 10.36
CA ALA A 42 -1.73 0.69 9.37
C ALA A 42 -1.52 1.46 8.07
N CYS A 43 -1.91 0.82 6.97
CA CYS A 43 -1.97 1.44 5.65
C CYS A 43 -3.35 1.30 5.00
N ASP A 44 -3.56 2.12 3.97
CA ASP A 44 -4.54 1.82 2.93
C ASP A 44 -3.80 1.67 1.60
N TYR A 45 -4.31 0.84 0.69
CA TYR A 45 -3.73 0.74 -0.64
C TYR A 45 -4.78 0.44 -1.72
N ARG A 46 -4.45 0.76 -2.96
CA ARG A 46 -5.24 0.44 -4.15
C ARG A 46 -4.34 0.05 -5.31
N VAL A 47 -4.72 -1.03 -5.98
CA VAL A 47 -4.06 -1.51 -7.20
C VAL A 47 -4.76 -0.87 -8.40
N ARG A 48 -4.08 0.08 -9.06
CA ARG A 48 -4.67 0.83 -10.18
C ARG A 48 -4.55 0.10 -11.50
N HIS A 49 -3.47 -0.66 -11.69
CA HIS A 49 -3.19 -1.42 -12.90
C HIS A 49 -2.21 -2.56 -12.58
N GLY A 50 -2.38 -3.73 -13.21
CA GLY A 50 -1.56 -4.92 -12.97
C GLY A 50 -2.41 -6.15 -12.70
N ARG A 51 -1.77 -7.25 -12.25
CA ARG A 51 -2.40 -8.58 -12.09
C ARG A 51 -3.71 -8.58 -11.28
N VAL A 52 -3.81 -7.72 -10.27
CA VAL A 52 -4.99 -7.61 -9.39
C VAL A 52 -5.61 -6.20 -9.46
N GLY A 53 -5.60 -5.57 -10.65
CA GLY A 53 -6.16 -4.24 -10.87
C GLY A 53 -7.60 -4.09 -10.35
N GLY A 54 -7.90 -3.00 -9.66
CA GLY A 54 -9.22 -2.76 -9.05
C GLY A 54 -9.34 -3.21 -7.59
N ARG A 55 -8.44 -4.07 -7.11
CA ARG A 55 -8.33 -4.40 -5.68
C ARG A 55 -7.98 -3.17 -4.85
N TRP A 56 -8.62 -3.01 -3.71
CA TRP A 56 -8.25 -1.99 -2.73
C TRP A 56 -8.57 -2.45 -1.31
N VAL A 57 -7.77 -1.97 -0.36
CA VAL A 57 -7.82 -2.38 1.04
C VAL A 57 -7.65 -1.16 1.93
N ARG A 58 -8.41 -1.12 3.02
CA ARG A 58 -8.34 -0.07 4.02
C ARG A 58 -7.90 -0.65 5.36
N ARG A 59 -7.15 0.14 6.13
CA ARG A 59 -6.77 -0.19 7.51
C ARG A 59 -6.10 -1.57 7.62
N GLN A 60 -5.30 -1.93 6.62
CA GLN A 60 -4.46 -3.12 6.69
C GLN A 60 -3.44 -2.91 7.80
N GLU A 61 -3.34 -3.84 8.74
CA GLU A 61 -2.31 -3.83 9.77
C GLU A 61 -0.93 -3.98 9.10
N THR A 62 0.03 -3.17 9.49
CA THR A 62 1.33 -3.07 8.82
C THR A 62 2.40 -2.71 9.83
N ALA A 63 3.49 -3.48 9.86
CA ALA A 63 4.67 -3.15 10.62
C ALA A 63 5.54 -2.18 9.82
N VAL A 64 5.88 -1.03 10.39
CA VAL A 64 6.72 -0.01 9.72
C VAL A 64 7.95 0.26 10.57
N VAL A 65 9.12 0.30 9.92
CA VAL A 65 10.39 0.68 10.55
C VAL A 65 11.11 1.71 9.69
N LYS A 66 11.87 2.60 10.35
CA LYS A 66 12.88 3.43 9.68
C LYS A 66 14.20 2.65 9.71
N TYR A 67 14.87 2.49 8.57
CA TYR A 67 16.17 1.79 8.49
C TYR A 67 17.29 2.68 7.93
N GLY A 68 16.97 3.93 7.57
CA GLY A 68 17.91 4.96 7.17
C GLY A 68 17.20 6.31 7.06
N ASP A 69 17.94 7.39 6.82
CA ASP A 69 17.34 8.72 6.72
C ASP A 69 16.46 8.85 5.46
N GLY A 70 15.17 9.08 5.69
CA GLY A 70 14.14 9.05 4.64
C GLY A 70 13.89 7.66 4.05
N GLN A 71 14.41 6.60 4.68
CA GLN A 71 14.29 5.23 4.23
C GLN A 71 13.46 4.39 5.21
N TYR A 72 12.37 3.83 4.70
CA TYR A 72 11.33 3.17 5.50
C TYR A 72 10.98 1.81 4.91
N LYS A 73 10.67 0.85 5.78
CA LYS A 73 10.23 -0.48 5.38
C LYS A 73 8.85 -0.73 5.96
N ALA A 74 7.94 -1.26 5.15
CA ALA A 74 6.58 -1.62 5.55
C ALA A 74 6.32 -3.09 5.18
N ASP A 75 5.95 -3.88 6.19
CA ASP A 75 5.73 -5.33 6.08
C ASP A 75 4.32 -5.68 6.55
N TRP A 76 3.59 -6.52 5.80
CA TRP A 76 2.31 -7.04 6.25
C TRP A 76 1.96 -8.41 5.66
N HIS A 77 1.05 -9.09 6.36
CA HIS A 77 0.39 -10.32 5.91
C HIS A 77 -1.09 -10.04 5.66
N GLU A 78 -1.62 -10.53 4.55
CA GLU A 78 -3.00 -10.30 4.13
C GLU A 78 -3.90 -11.49 4.48
N PRO A 79 -5.23 -11.27 4.64
CA PRO A 79 -6.20 -12.35 4.76
C PRO A 79 -6.13 -13.41 3.66
N THR A 80 -5.67 -13.03 2.46
CA THR A 80 -5.46 -13.91 1.30
C THR A 80 -4.33 -14.92 1.50
N GLY A 81 -3.46 -14.73 2.50
CA GLY A 81 -2.16 -15.39 2.61
C GLY A 81 -1.05 -14.69 1.82
N THR A 82 -1.32 -13.57 1.16
CA THR A 82 -0.27 -12.77 0.51
C THR A 82 0.59 -12.07 1.55
N CYS A 83 1.91 -12.19 1.45
CA CYS A 83 2.86 -11.41 2.25
C CYS A 83 3.44 -10.29 1.39
N VAL A 84 3.60 -9.10 1.96
CA VAL A 84 4.14 -7.95 1.24
C VAL A 84 5.24 -7.29 2.06
N ASN A 85 6.31 -6.94 1.36
CA ASN A 85 7.45 -6.18 1.85
C ASN A 85 7.64 -4.97 0.93
N LEU A 86 7.56 -3.75 1.45
CA LEU A 86 7.85 -2.53 0.69
C LEU A 86 8.99 -1.75 1.36
N MET A 87 10.03 -1.46 0.59
CA MET A 87 11.11 -0.57 0.97
C MET A 87 10.96 0.75 0.22
N PHE A 88 10.82 1.83 0.97
CA PHE A 88 10.69 3.19 0.46
C PHE A 88 12.02 3.93 0.65
N ASP A 89 12.52 4.52 -0.43
CA ASP A 89 13.55 5.55 -0.40
C ASP A 89 12.90 6.86 -0.86
N VAL A 90 12.39 7.60 0.12
CA VAL A 90 11.60 8.82 -0.12
C VAL A 90 12.45 9.91 -0.80
N PRO A 91 13.68 10.22 -0.35
CA PRO A 91 14.52 11.23 -0.99
C PRO A 91 14.80 10.91 -2.46
N ARG A 92 15.11 9.65 -2.78
CA ARG A 92 15.40 9.25 -4.17
C ARG A 92 14.15 8.98 -4.99
N ARG A 93 12.95 8.99 -4.38
CA ARG A 93 11.67 8.62 -5.01
C ARG A 93 11.71 7.22 -5.62
N LEU A 94 12.33 6.29 -4.90
CA LEU A 94 12.42 4.88 -5.28
C LEU A 94 11.63 4.04 -4.28
N LEU A 95 11.07 2.95 -4.79
CA LEU A 95 10.46 1.92 -3.98
C LEU A 95 10.95 0.56 -4.50
N HIS A 96 11.18 -0.38 -3.61
CA HIS A 96 11.34 -1.78 -3.97
C HIS A 96 10.29 -2.59 -3.23
N GLY A 97 9.53 -3.40 -3.94
CA GLY A 97 8.47 -4.22 -3.37
C GLY A 97 8.74 -5.69 -3.64
N THR A 98 8.64 -6.52 -2.60
CA THR A 98 8.55 -7.97 -2.76
C THR A 98 7.16 -8.41 -2.34
N VAL A 99 6.41 -9.00 -3.26
CA VAL A 99 5.13 -9.63 -2.97
C VAL A 99 5.27 -11.13 -3.09
N LEU A 100 4.86 -11.85 -2.05
CA LEU A 100 4.79 -13.30 -2.02
C LEU A 100 3.32 -13.69 -2.15
N PHE A 101 2.93 -14.13 -3.33
CA PHE A 101 1.57 -14.57 -3.60
C PHE A 101 1.44 -16.09 -3.39
N PRO A 102 0.36 -16.55 -2.73
CA PRO A 102 -0.04 -17.95 -2.78
C PRO A 102 -0.32 -18.41 -4.22
N GLN A 103 -0.13 -19.72 -4.50
CA GLN A 103 -0.42 -20.30 -5.82
C GLN A 103 -1.83 -20.00 -6.31
N TRP A 104 -2.84 -20.07 -5.42
CA TRP A 104 -4.23 -19.85 -5.80
C TRP A 104 -4.51 -18.44 -6.36
N ILE A 105 -3.59 -17.47 -6.18
CA ILE A 105 -3.67 -16.13 -6.79
C ILE A 105 -2.77 -16.02 -8.02
N ALA A 106 -1.49 -16.37 -7.84
CA ALA A 106 -0.44 -16.01 -8.79
C ALA A 106 0.12 -17.16 -9.61
N GLY A 107 -0.25 -18.39 -9.27
CA GLY A 107 0.15 -19.61 -9.96
C GLY A 107 -0.36 -19.73 -11.38
N ASP A 108 0.06 -20.80 -12.04
CA ASP A 108 -0.34 -21.13 -13.43
C ASP A 108 -1.85 -21.33 -13.57
N VAL A 109 -2.49 -21.84 -12.52
CA VAL A 109 -3.96 -22.01 -12.40
C VAL A 109 -4.58 -21.02 -11.41
N GLY A 110 -3.89 -19.92 -11.10
CA GLY A 110 -4.33 -18.95 -10.11
C GLY A 110 -5.54 -18.12 -10.56
N HIS A 111 -6.29 -17.64 -9.57
CA HIS A 111 -7.54 -16.90 -9.71
C HIS A 111 -7.45 -15.48 -9.11
N PRO A 112 -6.63 -14.57 -9.69
CA PRO A 112 -6.46 -13.22 -9.16
C PRO A 112 -7.77 -12.42 -9.09
N GLU A 113 -8.74 -12.72 -9.96
CA GLU A 113 -10.07 -12.10 -10.02
C GLU A 113 -10.86 -12.24 -8.74
N LYS A 114 -10.64 -13.31 -7.96
CA LYS A 114 -11.26 -13.51 -6.63
C LYS A 114 -10.87 -12.43 -5.63
N THR A 115 -9.84 -11.63 -5.92
CA THR A 115 -9.28 -10.60 -5.04
C THR A 115 -9.58 -9.16 -5.47
N MET A 116 -10.14 -8.94 -6.67
CA MET A 116 -10.23 -7.65 -7.38
C MET A 116 -11.41 -6.75 -6.95
N ARG A 117 -11.73 -6.70 -5.64
CA ARG A 117 -12.76 -5.82 -5.07
C ARG A 117 -12.31 -5.26 -3.70
N CYS A 118 -13.18 -4.54 -2.98
CA CYS A 118 -12.87 -3.98 -1.65
C CYS A 118 -12.67 -5.11 -0.61
N GLN A 119 -11.43 -5.45 -0.22
CA GLN A 119 -11.20 -6.62 0.66
C GLN A 119 -12.03 -6.61 1.94
N ASN A 120 -12.19 -5.43 2.52
CA ASN A 120 -12.90 -5.25 3.79
C ASN A 120 -14.37 -5.71 3.75
N GLU A 121 -14.98 -5.85 2.56
CA GLU A 121 -16.39 -6.22 2.37
C GLU A 121 -16.59 -7.73 2.17
N PHE A 122 -15.53 -8.52 2.05
CA PHE A 122 -15.63 -9.97 1.77
C PHE A 122 -14.51 -10.79 2.42
N VAL A 123 -14.08 -10.40 3.62
CA VAL A 123 -12.95 -11.03 4.30
C VAL A 123 -13.16 -12.54 4.53
N ASP A 124 -14.38 -12.97 4.82
CA ASP A 124 -14.72 -14.39 5.03
C ASP A 124 -14.51 -15.22 3.76
N ASP A 125 -14.92 -14.71 2.60
CA ASP A 125 -14.64 -15.35 1.30
C ASP A 125 -13.14 -15.47 1.06
N VAL A 126 -12.37 -14.42 1.39
CA VAL A 126 -10.91 -14.44 1.22
C VAL A 126 -10.25 -15.50 2.09
N HIS A 127 -10.68 -15.63 3.34
CA HIS A 127 -10.18 -16.68 4.23
C HIS A 127 -10.52 -18.07 3.70
N ARG A 128 -11.76 -18.28 3.25
CA ARG A 128 -12.16 -19.55 2.64
C ARG A 128 -11.31 -19.88 1.40
N PHE A 129 -11.11 -18.94 0.48
CA PHE A 129 -10.27 -19.18 -0.70
C PHE A 129 -8.81 -19.50 -0.34
N ARG A 130 -8.26 -18.82 0.68
CA ARG A 130 -6.91 -19.13 1.19
C ARG A 130 -6.85 -20.56 1.72
N ASP A 131 -7.85 -20.96 2.50
CA ASP A 131 -7.88 -22.26 3.18
C ASP A 131 -8.15 -23.42 2.20
N GLU A 132 -8.90 -23.16 1.11
CA GLU A 132 -9.04 -24.08 -0.03
C GLU A 132 -7.73 -24.23 -0.82
N GLY A 133 -6.95 -23.15 -0.93
CA GLY A 133 -5.64 -23.15 -1.57
C GLY A 133 -5.70 -23.37 -3.09
N PRO A 134 -4.62 -23.87 -3.71
CA PRO A 134 -3.33 -24.22 -3.10
C PRO A 134 -2.54 -22.99 -2.65
N ALA A 135 -1.81 -23.10 -1.53
CA ALA A 135 -0.93 -22.03 -1.04
C ALA A 135 0.46 -22.08 -1.69
N TYR A 136 1.03 -23.27 -1.84
CA TYR A 136 2.43 -23.47 -2.23
C TYR A 136 2.59 -24.06 -3.64
N PRO A 137 3.74 -23.82 -4.30
CA PRO A 137 4.83 -22.94 -3.87
C PRO A 137 4.50 -21.45 -4.06
N TYR A 138 4.95 -20.56 -3.17
CA TYR A 138 4.68 -19.13 -3.35
C TYR A 138 5.30 -18.58 -4.64
N VAL A 139 4.55 -17.72 -5.33
CA VAL A 139 5.05 -16.92 -6.44
C VAL A 139 5.66 -15.64 -5.89
N THR A 140 6.96 -15.48 -6.09
CA THR A 140 7.71 -14.32 -5.59
C THR A 140 7.82 -13.27 -6.69
N VAL A 141 7.39 -12.05 -6.40
CA VAL A 141 7.43 -10.90 -7.32
C VAL A 141 8.27 -9.78 -6.68
N PRO A 142 9.60 -9.76 -6.91
CA PRO A 142 10.49 -8.71 -6.45
C PRO A 142 10.68 -7.65 -7.54
N GLU A 143 10.14 -6.45 -7.32
CA GLU A 143 10.06 -5.41 -8.35
C GLU A 143 10.44 -4.05 -7.80
N SER A 144 11.29 -3.33 -8.54
CA SER A 144 11.59 -1.93 -8.27
C SER A 144 10.54 -1.03 -8.91
N ALA A 145 10.24 0.10 -8.27
CA ALA A 145 9.26 1.08 -8.72
C ALA A 145 9.78 2.51 -8.61
N ARG A 146 9.28 3.37 -9.50
CA ARG A 146 9.43 4.81 -9.40
C ARG A 146 8.23 5.43 -8.69
N ILE A 147 8.48 6.23 -7.66
CA ILE A 147 7.43 7.03 -7.01
C ILE A 147 7.13 8.25 -7.91
N THR A 148 5.94 8.26 -8.51
CA THR A 148 5.49 9.31 -9.44
C THR A 148 4.68 10.39 -8.75
N TYR A 149 4.16 10.12 -7.55
CA TYR A 149 3.46 11.09 -6.71
C TYR A 149 3.76 10.85 -5.23
N LEU A 150 3.92 11.96 -4.50
CA LEU A 150 4.20 11.99 -3.07
C LEU A 150 3.52 13.22 -2.47
N GLU A 151 2.59 13.03 -1.53
CA GLU A 151 1.97 14.11 -0.77
C GLU A 151 1.83 13.70 0.70
N GLN A 152 2.33 14.52 1.62
CA GLN A 152 2.12 14.30 3.05
C GLN A 152 0.87 15.05 3.53
N VAL A 153 -0.17 14.30 3.88
CA VAL A 153 -1.41 14.84 4.44
C VAL A 153 -1.28 14.78 5.96
N ARG A 154 -1.19 15.95 6.61
CA ARG A 154 -1.15 16.03 8.07
C ARG A 154 -2.36 15.29 8.68
N PRO A 155 -2.18 14.49 9.74
CA PRO A 155 -3.29 13.82 10.42
C PRO A 155 -4.36 14.84 10.82
N GLY A 156 -5.58 14.71 10.27
CA GLY A 156 -6.72 15.57 10.61
C GLY A 156 -7.44 16.26 9.44
N ARG A 157 -6.82 16.40 8.26
CA ARG A 157 -7.54 16.90 7.07
C ARG A 157 -8.23 15.76 6.33
N ARG A 158 -9.54 15.59 6.54
CA ARG A 158 -10.40 14.83 5.61
C ARG A 158 -10.22 15.42 4.21
N ARG A 159 -9.96 14.56 3.22
CA ARG A 159 -9.93 14.93 1.80
C ARG A 159 -11.29 15.53 1.43
N GLY A 160 -11.36 16.86 1.35
CA GLY A 160 -12.57 17.56 0.93
C GLY A 160 -12.93 17.11 -0.47
N ARG A 161 -14.15 16.58 -0.65
CA ARG A 161 -14.77 16.46 -1.97
C ARG A 161 -14.64 17.84 -2.64
N ARG A 162 -13.88 17.94 -3.73
CA ARG A 162 -13.98 19.10 -4.63
C ARG A 162 -15.45 19.18 -5.05
N ARG A 163 -16.21 20.12 -4.48
CA ARG A 163 -17.51 20.51 -5.03
C ARG A 163 -17.20 21.12 -6.40
N GLY A 164 -17.70 20.48 -7.45
CA GLY A 164 -17.67 21.05 -8.79
C GLY A 164 -18.37 22.41 -8.75
N SER A 165 -17.65 23.45 -9.14
CA SER A 165 -18.23 24.73 -9.51
C SER A 165 -18.99 24.54 -10.83
N GLY A 166 -20.28 24.26 -10.73
CA GLY A 166 -21.20 24.43 -11.86
C GLY A 166 -21.37 25.92 -12.18
N PRO A 167 -21.61 26.29 -13.45
CA PRO A 167 -21.66 27.68 -13.86
C PRO A 167 -22.94 28.34 -13.33
N THR A 168 -22.78 29.48 -12.68
CA THR A 168 -23.87 30.32 -12.18
C THR A 168 -24.61 30.93 -13.38
N SER A 169 -25.80 30.44 -13.71
CA SER A 169 -26.68 31.08 -14.68
C SER A 169 -27.16 32.41 -14.11
N ARG A 170 -26.64 33.54 -14.62
CA ARG A 170 -27.27 34.85 -14.41
C ARG A 170 -28.49 34.94 -15.33
N ARG A 171 -29.68 34.93 -14.71
CA ARG A 171 -30.90 35.48 -15.30
C ARG A 171 -30.68 36.98 -15.53
N LEU A 172 -30.90 37.45 -16.75
CA LEU A 172 -31.22 38.84 -17.05
C LEU A 172 -32.66 38.88 -17.52
N HIS A 173 -33.50 39.59 -16.77
CA HIS A 173 -34.85 39.98 -17.17
C HIS A 173 -34.79 41.39 -17.76
N ARG A 174 -35.59 41.58 -18.83
CA ARG A 174 -36.15 42.83 -19.38
C ARG A 174 -35.19 43.80 -20.08
N ALA A 175 -35.39 44.02 -21.39
CA ALA A 175 -36.47 44.86 -21.93
C ALA A 175 -37.09 44.17 -23.15
#